data_AF-A0A0N0U8T6-F1
#
_entry.id   AF-A0A0N0U8T6-F1
#
_cell.length_a   1.000
_cell.length_b   1.000
_cell.length_c   1.000
_cell.angle_alpha   90.00
_cell.angle_beta   90.00
_cell.angle_gamma   90.00
#
_symmetry.space_group_name_H-M   'P 1'
#
loop_
_entity.id
_entity.type
_entity.pdbx_description
1 polymer ?
#
loop_
_entity_poly.entity_id
_entity_poly.type
_entity_poly.pdbx_seq_one_letter_code
_entity_poly.pdbx_strand_id
1 'polypeptide(L)' 'MEIDIDSDLREKLFARADRYGFDSGEEYASTILQIVISELEGTEAEDDDLEGRLEDLGYL' A
#
# COMPACT_ATOMS: atom_id res chain seq x y z
N MET A 1 -8.61 6.26 -11.76
CA MET A 1 -9.20 6.54 -10.44
C MET A 1 -8.61 7.87 -10.00
N GLU A 2 -9.43 8.88 -9.73
CA GLU A 2 -8.94 10.13 -9.13
C GLU A 2 -9.20 10.04 -7.64
N ILE A 3 -8.11 9.91 -6.85
CA ILE A 3 -8.16 10.00 -5.40
C ILE A 3 -7.67 11.39 -5.05
N ASP A 4 -8.51 12.16 -4.36
CA ASP A 4 -8.10 13.45 -3.83
C ASP A 4 -7.33 13.20 -2.53
N ILE A 5 -6.03 13.49 -2.58
CA ILE A 5 -5.10 13.34 -1.47
C ILE A 5 -4.38 14.66 -1.25
N ASP A 6 -4.05 14.95 0.00
CA ASP A 6 -3.29 16.14 0.35
C ASP A 6 -1.86 16.09 -0.23
N SER A 7 -1.24 17.26 -0.31
CA SER A 7 0.11 17.43 -0.86
C SER A 7 1.16 16.60 -0.14
N ASP A 8 1.03 16.46 1.18
CA ASP A 8 2.04 15.79 2.01
C ASP A 8 1.98 14.28 1.78
N LEU A 9 0.75 13.72 1.67
CA LEU A 9 0.55 12.33 1.32
C LEU A 9 1.02 12.03 -0.11
N ARG A 10 0.77 12.95 -1.04
CA ARG A 10 1.27 12.84 -2.42
C ARG A 10 2.80 12.79 -2.44
N GLU A 11 3.49 13.69 -1.74
CA GLU A 11 4.96 13.68 -1.67
C GLU A 11 5.50 12.38 -1.07
N LYS A 12 4.86 11.85 -0.02
CA LYS A 12 5.24 10.55 0.57
C LYS A 12 5.06 9.40 -0.40
N LEU A 13 3.98 9.38 -1.19
CA LEU A 13 3.75 8.35 -2.21
C LEU A 13 4.81 8.41 -3.30
N PHE A 14 5.14 9.59 -3.81
CA PHE A 14 6.20 9.76 -4.81
C PHE A 14 7.58 9.35 -4.26
N ALA A 15 7.90 9.75 -3.03
CA ALA A 15 9.16 9.37 -2.40
C ALA A 15 9.29 7.85 -2.19
N ARG A 16 8.20 7.17 -1.82
CA ARG A 16 8.19 5.72 -1.72
C ARG A 16 8.24 5.05 -3.10
N ALA A 17 7.50 5.56 -4.07
CA ALA A 17 7.53 5.05 -5.44
C ALA A 17 8.95 5.04 -6.01
N ASP A 18 9.69 6.15 -5.91
CA ASP A 18 11.09 6.26 -6.33
C ASP A 18 11.99 5.26 -5.58
N ARG A 19 11.82 5.17 -4.26
CA ARG A 19 12.59 4.24 -3.41
C ARG A 19 12.42 2.77 -3.81
N TYR A 20 11.23 2.37 -4.25
CA TYR A 20 10.93 1.00 -4.64
C TYR A 20 10.96 0.76 -6.16
N GLY A 21 11.37 1.76 -6.94
CA GLY A 21 11.58 1.64 -8.39
C GLY A 21 10.29 1.63 -9.22
N PHE A 22 9.23 2.28 -8.75
CA PHE A 22 7.98 2.46 -9.49
C PHE A 22 8.06 3.67 -10.41
N ASP A 23 7.34 3.61 -11.54
CA ASP A 23 7.36 4.69 -12.54
C ASP A 23 6.57 5.94 -12.09
N SER A 24 5.66 5.79 -11.11
CA SER A 24 4.87 6.90 -10.58
C SER A 24 4.30 6.62 -9.18
N GLY A 25 3.92 7.69 -8.47
CA GLY A 25 3.21 7.58 -7.19
C GLY A 25 1.84 6.91 -7.35
N GLU A 26 1.18 7.11 -8.48
CA GLU A 26 -0.10 6.50 -8.83
C GLU A 26 0.01 4.98 -9.01
N GLU A 27 1.07 4.49 -9.67
CA GLU A 27 1.34 3.06 -9.84
C GLU A 27 1.63 2.39 -8.48
N TYR A 28 2.45 3.04 -7.65
CA TYR A 28 2.72 2.60 -6.29
C TYR A 28 1.44 2.55 -5.44
N ALA A 29 0.61 3.60 -5.50
CA ALA A 29 -0.66 3.65 -4.78
C ALA A 29 -1.64 2.56 -5.23
N SER A 30 -1.78 2.34 -6.54
CA SER A 30 -2.61 1.25 -7.07
C SER A 30 -2.12 -0.12 -6.61
N THR A 31 -0.80 -0.34 -6.58
CA THR A 31 -0.20 -1.60 -6.14
C THR A 31 -0.48 -1.86 -4.67
N ILE A 32 -0.29 -0.85 -3.81
CA ILE A 32 -0.63 -0.96 -2.38
C ILE A 32 -2.12 -1.27 -2.20
N LEU A 33 -3.00 -0.52 -2.86
CA LEU A 33 -4.44 -0.71 -2.72
C LEU A 33 -4.87 -2.11 -3.16
N GLN A 34 -4.28 -2.66 -4.22
CA GLN A 34 -4.52 -4.04 -4.65
C GLN A 34 -4.06 -5.05 -3.61
N ILE A 35 -2.88 -4.86 -3.02
CA ILE A 35 -2.38 -5.75 -1.96
C ILE A 35 -3.31 -5.68 -0.75
N VAL A 36 -3.66 -4.48 -0.28
CA VAL A 36 -4.55 -4.29 0.87
C VAL A 36 -5.92 -4.92 0.63
N ILE A 37 -6.53 -4.67 -0.54
CA ILE A 37 -7.82 -5.28 -0.89
C ILE A 37 -7.69 -6.81 -0.96
N SER A 38 -6.63 -7.33 -1.58
CA SER A 38 -6.41 -8.78 -1.69
C SER A 38 -6.20 -9.45 -0.33
N GLU A 39 -5.53 -8.78 0.61
CA GLU A 39 -5.34 -9.28 1.98
C GLU A 39 -6.65 -9.19 2.78
N LEU A 40 -7.46 -8.12 2.59
CA LEU A 40 -8.77 -7.97 3.24
C LEU A 40 -9.84 -8.92 2.68
N GLU A 41 -9.80 -9.22 1.39
CA GLU A 41 -10.71 -10.17 0.72
C GLU A 41 -10.20 -11.61 0.83
N GLY A 42 -8.90 -11.80 1.07
CA GLY A 42 -8.23 -13.09 1.27
C GLY A 42 -8.55 -13.80 2.58
N THR A 43 -9.30 -13.17 3.48
CA THR A 43 -9.81 -13.73 4.75
C THR A 43 -10.88 -14.83 4.57
N GLU A 44 -10.96 -15.48 3.41
CA GLU A 44 -11.59 -16.80 3.26
C GLU A 44 -10.59 -17.98 3.39
N ALA A 45 -9.29 -17.72 3.62
CA ALA A 45 -8.33 -18.76 4.02
C ALA A 45 -7.27 -18.24 5.02
N GLU A 46 -7.48 -18.59 6.29
CA GLU A 46 -6.47 -18.70 7.36
C GLU A 46 -5.86 -17.37 7.88
N ASP A 47 -6.67 -16.74 8.74
CA ASP A 47 -6.49 -15.46 9.42
C ASP A 47 -5.81 -15.63 10.80
N ASP A 48 -4.49 -15.60 10.89
CA ASP A 48 -3.83 -15.62 12.21
C ASP A 48 -2.57 -14.73 12.35
N ASP A 49 -2.17 -13.95 11.34
CA ASP A 49 -0.96 -13.11 11.48
C ASP A 49 -0.89 -11.85 10.59
N LEU A 50 -2.06 -11.26 10.27
CA LEU A 50 -2.11 -10.03 9.45
C LEU A 50 -1.40 -8.85 10.14
N GLU A 51 -1.58 -8.72 11.45
CA GLU A 51 -0.97 -7.66 12.26
C GLU A 51 0.57 -7.77 12.27
N GLY A 52 1.11 -8.98 12.46
CA GLY A 52 2.55 -9.22 12.43
C GLY A 52 3.19 -8.93 11.07
N ARG A 53 2.51 -9.27 9.98
CA ARG A 53 2.99 -8.97 8.61
C ARG A 53 2.99 -7.48 8.30
N LEU A 54 2.01 -6.73 8.81
CA LEU A 54 1.94 -5.27 8.63
C LEU A 54 3.02 -4.54 9.43
N GLU A 55 3.37 -5.02 10.63
CA GLU A 55 4.49 -4.50 11.43
C GLU A 55 5.85 -4.80 10.75
N ASP A 56 6.06 -6.03 10.25
CA ASP A 56 7.29 -6.43 9.56
C ASP A 56 7.56 -5.65 8.27
N LEU A 57 6.50 -5.27 7.55
CA LEU A 57 6.59 -4.43 6.36
C LEU A 57 6.71 -2.93 6.68
N GLY A 58 6.64 -2.55 7.96
CA GLY A 58 6.75 -1.17 8.44
C GLY A 58 5.55 -0.30 8.09
N TYR A 59 4.36 -0.91 8.07
CA TYR A 59 3.09 -0.22 7.88
C TYR A 59 2.38 0.12 9.21
N LEU A 60 2.65 -0.64 10.28
CA LEU A 60 2.36 -0.31 11.69
C LEU A 60 3.60 0.27 12.36
#